data_AF-A0A067P7U9-F1
#
_entry.id   AF-A0A067P7U9-F1
#
_cell.length_a   1.000
_cell.length_b   1.000
_cell.length_c   1.000
_cell.angle_alpha   90.00
_cell.angle_beta   90.00
_cell.angle_gamma   90.00
#
_symmetry.space_group_name_H-M   'P 1'
#
loop_
_entity.id
_entity.type
_entity.pdbx_description
1 polymer ?
#
loop_
_entity_poly.entity_id
_entity_poly.type
_entity_poly.pdbx_seq_one_letter_code
_entity_poly.pdbx_strand_id
1 'polypeptide(L)'
;RMDLCDSPDSPRLTATIELPGMKKDDLSIEVFNGDTLTAPTTARSQSASVSPAPPTTRTRYPVQELKYGQFRRVIALPAGVKATEIAASMADGMLIISWPRVSSASLPPTRHIDVA
;
A
#
# COMPACT_ATOMS: atom_id res chain seq x y z
N ARG A 1 2.76 0.76 8.50
CA ARG A 1 3.94 0.05 7.97
C ARG A 1 3.52 -0.79 6.78
N MET A 2 4.45 -1.40 6.04
CA MET A 2 4.15 -2.23 4.88
C MET A 2 5.21 -3.32 4.73
N ASP A 3 4.77 -4.53 4.39
CA ASP A 3 5.62 -5.65 3.97
C ASP A 3 5.33 -5.99 2.51
N LEU A 4 6.35 -6.38 1.75
CA LEU A 4 6.22 -6.90 0.39
C LEU A 4 6.74 -8.35 0.37
N CYS A 5 5.85 -9.29 0.07
CA CYS A 5 6.17 -10.71 -0.04
C CYS A 5 6.31 -11.10 -1.51
N ASP A 6 7.49 -11.60 -1.86
CA ASP A 6 7.83 -12.18 -3.15
C ASP A 6 8.29 -13.64 -2.93
N SER A 7 7.33 -14.56 -2.80
CA SER A 7 7.61 -15.98 -2.63
C SER A 7 7.83 -16.67 -3.99
N PRO A 8 8.94 -17.38 -4.23
CA PRO A 8 9.23 -18.02 -5.52
C PRO A 8 8.16 -19.06 -5.91
N ASP A 9 7.49 -19.66 -4.93
CA ASP A 9 6.44 -20.67 -5.13
C ASP A 9 5.06 -20.06 -5.44
N SER A 10 4.95 -18.72 -5.36
CA SER A 10 3.73 -17.99 -5.65
C SER A 10 3.78 -17.36 -7.05
N PRO A 11 2.72 -17.51 -7.86
CA PRO A 11 2.56 -16.79 -9.12
C PRO A 11 2.17 -15.31 -8.91
N ARG A 12 2.08 -14.84 -7.67
CA ARG A 12 1.70 -13.46 -7.31
C ARG A 12 2.64 -12.87 -6.26
N LEU A 13 2.88 -11.57 -6.37
CA LEU A 13 3.48 -10.77 -5.31
C LEU A 13 2.37 -10.16 -4.47
N THR A 14 2.64 -9.96 -3.17
CA THR A 14 1.66 -9.43 -2.22
C THR A 14 2.28 -8.35 -1.35
N ALA A 15 1.70 -7.16 -1.34
CA ALA A 15 1.99 -6.11 -0.37
C ALA A 15 0.92 -6.09 0.72
N THR A 16 1.36 -6.11 1.98
CA THR A 16 0.49 -6.02 3.16
C THR A 16 0.79 -4.72 3.88
N ILE A 17 -0.22 -3.88 4.12
CA ILE A 17 -0.11 -2.58 4.76
C ILE A 17 -0.96 -2.59 6.03
N GLU A 18 -0.36 -2.31 7.19
CA GLU A 18 -1.10 -2.12 8.44
C GLU A 18 -1.82 -0.76 8.42
N LEU A 19 -3.14 -0.80 8.61
CA LEU A 19 -4.07 0.31 8.63
C LEU A 19 -5.11 0.13 9.76
N PRO A 20 -4.68 0.00 11.02
CA PRO A 20 -5.58 -0.23 12.15
C PRO A 20 -6.59 0.92 12.30
N GLY A 21 -7.85 0.56 12.53
CA GLY A 21 -8.94 1.53 12.73
C GLY A 21 -9.51 2.15 11.45
N MET A 22 -8.99 1.81 10.27
CA MET A 22 -9.56 2.23 8.99
C MET A 22 -10.56 1.21 8.45
N LYS A 23 -11.60 1.71 7.80
CA LYS A 23 -12.54 0.89 7.03
C LYS A 23 -12.15 0.89 5.57
N LYS A 24 -12.65 -0.10 4.81
CA LYS A 24 -12.44 -0.21 3.35
C LYS A 24 -12.86 1.07 2.62
N ASP A 25 -13.99 1.64 3.01
CA ASP A 25 -14.56 2.85 2.37
C ASP A 25 -13.76 4.13 2.68
N ASP A 26 -12.84 4.06 3.66
CA ASP A 26 -11.97 5.18 4.04
C ASP A 26 -10.70 5.22 3.17
N LEU A 27 -10.54 4.31 2.20
CA LEU A 27 -9.32 4.11 1.43
C LEU A 27 -9.58 4.22 -0.09
N SER A 28 -8.69 4.92 -0.78
CA SER A 28 -8.60 4.92 -2.24
C SER A 28 -7.37 4.13 -2.68
N ILE A 29 -7.55 3.28 -3.68
CA ILE A 29 -6.46 2.57 -4.37
C ILE A 29 -6.57 2.90 -5.85
N GLU A 30 -5.55 3.56 -6.38
CA GLU A 30 -5.51 4.01 -7.77
C GLU A 30 -4.29 3.42 -8.45
N VAL A 31 -4.44 3.04 -9.72
CA VAL A 31 -3.33 2.58 -10.55
C VAL A 31 -3.00 3.70 -11.53
N PHE A 32 -1.79 4.24 -11.43
CA PHE A 32 -1.35 5.35 -12.26
C PHE A 32 0.08 5.12 -12.72
N ASN A 33 0.33 5.24 -14.04
CA ASN A 33 1.66 5.09 -14.65
C ASN A 33 2.42 3.80 -14.28
N GLY A 34 1.73 2.69 -14.05
CA GLY A 34 2.37 1.43 -13.66
C GLY A 34 2.68 1.33 -12.16
N ASP A 35 2.21 2.26 -11.34
CA ASP A 35 2.29 2.18 -9.89
C ASP A 35 0.91 2.02 -9.27
N THR A 36 0.83 1.34 -8.13
CA THR A 36 -0.35 1.40 -7.25
C THR A 36 -0.14 2.47 -6.19
N LEU A 37 -1.08 3.40 -6.11
CA LEU A 37 -1.18 4.45 -5.12
C LEU A 37 -2.27 4.08 -4.10
N THR A 38 -1.92 4.06 -2.82
CA THR A 38 -2.87 3.90 -1.70
C THR A 38 -2.83 5.13 -0.81
N ALA A 39 -4.01 5.71 -0.56
CA ALA A 39 -4.18 6.86 0.33
C ALA A 39 -5.58 6.86 0.97
N PRO A 40 -5.78 7.51 2.13
CA PRO A 40 -7.11 7.75 2.67
C PRO A 40 -7.98 8.55 1.70
N THR A 41 -9.28 8.27 1.68
CA THR A 41 -10.24 9.17 1.06
C THR A 41 -10.33 10.47 1.87
N THR A 42 -10.49 11.59 1.17
CA THR A 42 -10.41 12.96 1.71
C THR A 42 -11.27 13.23 2.95
N ALA A 43 -12.32 12.44 3.19
CA ALA A 43 -13.30 12.61 4.25
C ALA A 43 -12.82 12.29 5.67
N ARG A 44 -11.76 11.48 5.86
CA ARG A 44 -11.33 11.02 7.21
C ARG A 44 -9.92 11.41 7.63
N SER A 45 -9.19 12.04 6.72
CA SER A 45 -7.81 12.49 6.88
C SER A 45 -7.54 13.43 8.07
N GLN A 46 -8.58 13.99 8.70
CA GLN A 46 -8.42 14.98 9.78
C GLN A 46 -8.87 14.50 11.16
N SER A 47 -9.57 13.37 11.29
CA SER A 47 -10.28 13.02 12.54
C SER A 47 -9.68 11.84 13.30
N ALA A 48 -8.58 11.26 12.81
CA ALA A 48 -8.07 10.00 13.34
C ALA A 48 -7.23 10.14 14.62
N SER A 49 -7.20 11.28 15.32
CA SER A 49 -6.86 11.20 16.74
C SER A 49 -8.07 10.57 17.42
N VAL A 50 -8.05 9.25 17.60
CA VAL A 50 -9.02 8.53 18.45
C VAL A 50 -8.70 8.89 19.89
N SER A 51 -8.93 10.16 20.22
CA SER A 51 -8.82 10.68 21.57
C SER A 51 -10.13 10.32 22.28
N PRO A 52 -10.09 9.57 23.39
CA PRO A 52 -11.28 9.34 24.21
C PRO A 52 -11.77 10.64 24.89
N ALA A 53 -10.96 11.70 24.85
CA ALA A 53 -11.30 13.03 25.31
C ALA A 53 -11.58 13.97 24.12
N PRO A 54 -12.52 14.93 24.25
CA PRO A 54 -12.75 15.95 23.23
C PRO A 54 -11.45 16.70 22.91
N PRO A 55 -11.27 17.19 21.68
CA PRO A 55 -10.09 17.95 21.25
C PRO A 55 -10.04 19.30 21.98
N THR A 56 -9.64 19.27 23.25
CA THR A 56 -9.28 20.43 24.03
C THR A 56 -7.77 20.59 23.98
N THR A 57 -7.29 21.83 24.06
CA THR A 57 -5.86 22.21 24.09
C THR A 57 -5.08 21.62 25.28
N ARG A 58 -5.73 20.81 26.14
CA ARG A 58 -5.19 20.31 27.40
C ARG A 58 -5.01 18.78 27.44
N THR A 59 -5.38 18.07 26.39
CA THR A 59 -5.16 16.61 26.31
C THR A 59 -3.67 16.33 26.17
N ARG A 60 -3.04 15.81 27.22
CA ARG A 60 -1.65 15.37 27.20
C ARG A 60 -1.59 13.86 27.11
N TYR A 61 -0.75 13.35 26.21
CA TYR A 61 -0.39 11.95 26.14
C TYR A 61 0.99 11.78 26.82
N PRO A 62 1.07 11.18 28.02
CA PRO A 62 2.37 10.89 28.65
C PRO A 62 3.25 9.98 27.78
N VAL A 63 2.61 9.11 26.98
CA VAL A 63 3.24 8.27 25.94
C VAL A 63 2.34 8.29 24.71
N GLN A 64 2.92 8.49 23.53
CA GLN A 64 2.20 8.51 22.25
C GLN A 64 3.03 7.82 21.17
N GLU A 65 2.73 6.54 20.92
CA GLU A 65 3.44 5.73 19.92
C GLU A 65 2.60 5.47 18.66
N LEU A 66 1.29 5.65 18.76
CA LEU A 66 0.36 5.45 17.66
C LEU A 66 0.50 6.58 16.64
N LYS A 67 0.59 6.19 15.36
CA LYS A 67 0.68 7.13 14.24
C LYS A 67 -0.72 7.40 13.71
N TYR A 68 -1.07 8.68 13.66
CA TYR A 68 -2.34 9.16 13.13
C TYR A 68 -2.10 10.16 11.99
N GLY A 69 -3.13 10.37 11.17
CA GLY A 69 -3.13 11.37 10.12
C GLY A 69 -3.06 10.79 8.71
N GLN A 70 -2.77 11.67 7.75
CA GLN A 70 -2.70 11.31 6.34
C GLN A 70 -1.51 10.40 6.06
N PHE A 71 -1.70 9.46 5.14
CA PHE A 71 -0.61 8.68 4.59
C PHE A 71 -0.76 8.54 3.08
N ARG A 72 0.36 8.26 2.42
CA ARG A 72 0.41 7.94 1.00
C ARG A 72 1.43 6.82 0.82
N ARG A 73 1.04 5.75 0.15
CA ARG A 73 1.93 4.64 -0.22
C ARG A 73 1.89 4.44 -1.72
N VAL A 74 3.06 4.32 -2.31
CA VAL A 74 3.23 4.01 -3.74
C VAL A 74 3.99 2.71 -3.81
N ILE A 75 3.47 1.77 -4.60
CA ILE A 75 4.08 0.48 -4.87
C ILE A 75 4.30 0.41 -6.38
N ALA A 76 5.57 0.30 -6.79
CA ALA A 76 5.89 0.12 -8.19
C ALA A 76 5.47 -1.27 -8.66
N LEU A 77 4.72 -1.33 -9.77
CA LEU A 77 4.36 -2.60 -10.37
C LEU A 77 5.38 -2.98 -11.45
N PRO A 78 5.67 -4.28 -11.62
CA PRO A 78 6.43 -4.75 -12.76
C PRO A 78 5.78 -4.33 -14.08
N ALA A 79 6.61 -4.05 -15.09
CA ALA A 79 6.14 -3.73 -16.42
C ALA A 79 5.24 -4.85 -16.97
N GLY A 80 4.11 -4.46 -17.56
CA GLY A 80 3.15 -5.39 -18.17
C GLY A 80 2.01 -5.86 -17.24
N VAL A 81 2.07 -5.58 -15.93
CA VAL A 81 0.94 -5.82 -15.04
C VAL A 81 -0.23 -4.93 -15.42
N LYS A 82 -1.40 -5.53 -15.68
CA LYS A 82 -2.63 -4.78 -16.00
C LYS A 82 -3.39 -4.46 -14.73
N ALA A 83 -4.05 -3.30 -14.69
CA ALA A 83 -4.88 -2.90 -13.55
C ALA A 83 -5.97 -3.94 -13.19
N THR A 84 -6.51 -4.64 -14.20
CA THR A 84 -7.52 -5.70 -14.03
C THR A 84 -6.99 -6.96 -13.35
N GLU A 85 -5.66 -7.14 -13.25
CA GLU A 85 -5.03 -8.32 -12.66
C GLU A 85 -4.62 -8.09 -11.19
N ILE A 86 -4.72 -6.84 -10.74
CA ILE A 86 -4.47 -6.41 -9.38
C ILE A 86 -5.70 -6.73 -8.53
N ALA A 87 -5.49 -7.37 -7.40
CA ALA A 87 -6.53 -7.65 -6.43
C ALA A 87 -6.20 -6.96 -5.10
N ALA A 88 -7.21 -6.39 -4.45
CA ALA A 88 -7.09 -5.78 -3.13
C ALA A 88 -8.15 -6.34 -2.19
N SER A 89 -7.77 -6.59 -0.94
CA SER A 89 -8.67 -7.01 0.13
C SER A 89 -8.23 -6.41 1.45
N MET A 90 -9.16 -6.28 2.39
CA MET A 90 -8.85 -5.77 3.73
C MET A 90 -9.55 -6.61 4.77
N ALA A 91 -8.80 -7.01 5.79
CA ALA A 91 -9.27 -7.78 6.94
C ALA A 91 -8.45 -7.38 8.17
N ASP A 92 -9.09 -7.26 9.33
CA ASP A 92 -8.42 -7.04 10.63
C ASP A 92 -7.43 -5.87 10.67
N GLY A 93 -7.76 -4.78 9.98
CA GLY A 93 -6.89 -3.60 9.90
C GLY A 93 -5.66 -3.79 9.00
N MET A 94 -5.62 -4.84 8.19
CA MET A 94 -4.56 -5.10 7.20
C MET A 94 -5.14 -4.97 5.79
N LEU A 95 -4.54 -4.09 4.98
CA LEU A 95 -4.81 -4.01 3.55
C LEU A 95 -3.81 -4.90 2.81
N ILE A 96 -4.32 -5.80 1.98
CA ILE A 96 -3.54 -6.74 1.19
C ILE A 96 -3.78 -6.42 -0.29
N ILE A 97 -2.72 -6.07 -1.00
CA ILE A 97 -2.71 -5.78 -2.44
C ILE A 97 -1.85 -6.84 -3.11
N SER A 98 -2.33 -7.46 -4.19
CA SER A 98 -1.59 -8.49 -4.91
C SER A 98 -1.69 -8.33 -6.42
N TRP A 99 -0.63 -8.72 -7.13
CA TRP A 99 -0.54 -8.66 -8.59
C TRP A 99 0.24 -9.87 -9.13
N PRO A 100 0.03 -10.25 -10.40
CA PRO A 100 0.75 -11.38 -10.97
C PRO A 100 2.25 -11.14 -11.02
N ARG A 101 3.00 -12.22 -10.79
CA ARG A 101 4.41 -12.29 -11.15
C ARG A 101 4.49 -12.28 -12.67
N VAL A 102 5.15 -11.27 -13.21
CA VAL A 102 5.44 -11.24 -14.65
C VAL A 102 6.54 -12.25 -14.91
N SER A 103 6.25 -13.26 -15.74
CA SER A 103 7.27 -14.22 -16.18
C SER A 103 8.34 -13.49 -16.99
N SER A 104 9.61 -13.77 -16.72
CA SER A 104 10.78 -13.20 -17.42
C SER A 104 10.77 -13.35 -18.94
N ALA A 105 9.86 -14.14 -19.50
CA ALA A 105 9.67 -14.31 -20.95
C ALA A 105 9.28 -13.03 -21.71
N SER A 106 8.87 -11.95 -21.02
CA SER A 106 8.51 -10.66 -21.64
C SER A 106 9.59 -9.56 -21.51
N LEU A 107 10.66 -9.78 -20.75
CA LEU A 107 11.73 -8.80 -20.67
C LEU A 107 12.69 -9.03 -21.85
N PRO A 108 13.04 -7.99 -22.64
CA PRO A 108 14.01 -8.16 -23.71
C PRO A 108 15.31 -8.70 -23.11
N PRO A 109 15.96 -9.69 -23.76
CA PRO A 109 17.17 -10.29 -23.22
C PRO A 109 18.23 -9.21 -23.01
N THR A 110 18.85 -9.22 -21.82
CA THR A 110 19.97 -8.35 -21.50
C THR A 110 21.06 -8.56 -22.55
N ARG A 111 21.35 -7.52 -23.35
CA ARG A 111 22.50 -7.53 -24.26
C ARG A 111 23.74 -7.12 -23.48
N HIS A 112 24.72 -8.00 -23.39
CA HIS A 112 26.07 -7.63 -23.02
C HIS A 112 26.65 -6.78 -24.15
N ILE A 113 27.14 -5.58 -23.84
CA ILE A 113 27.87 -4.73 -24.79
C ILE A 113 29.32 -4.74 -24.34
N ASP A 114 30.18 -5.33 -25.16
CA ASP A 114 31.62 -5.27 -24.93
C ASP A 114 32.11 -3.84 -25.18
N VAL A 115 32.87 -3.31 -24.23
CA VAL A 115 33.50 -1.99 -24.34
C VAL A 115 34.80 -2.14 -25.13
N ALA A 116 34.95 -1.34 -26.18
CA ALA A 116 36.19 -1.23 -26.97
C ALA A 116 37.18 -0.23 -26.36
#